data_AF-A0A969DDJ0-F1
#
_entry.id   AF-A0A969DDJ0-F1
#
_cell.length_a   1.000
_cell.length_b   1.000
_cell.length_c   1.000
_cell.angle_alpha   90.00
_cell.angle_beta   90.00
_cell.angle_gamma   90.00
#
_symmetry.space_group_name_H-M   'P 1'
#
loop_
_entity.id
_entity.type
_entity.pdbx_description
1 polymer ?
#
loop_
_entity_poly.entity_id
_entity_poly.type
_entity_poly.pdbx_seq_one_letter_code
_entity_poly.pdbx_strand_id
1 'polypeptide(L)'
;MKTATFDWRKISVPLLASLSLATLSSYAQAGLSFNSPDLQAPGNREAGASRSDDSCLIASNNSPKALVALIPNTNIGLTTAATPTFYVYVPPNQAEELEFLLYEEGTQRLVYQKIYESKAVSGEIVAVELPEESPLAVEQNYYWYFSVVCSSDQPDENLVIESNIRRIEPSAALTERLAIAEPQERPAIYAEAGIWYETLAALSAVDPDQALSQWRSLLQSVGLEEFVYTVAQR
;
A
#
# COMPACT_ATOMS: atom_id res chain seq x y z
N MET A 1 59.01 22.51 -67.29
CA MET A 1 57.73 22.09 -66.68
C MET A 1 57.91 22.15 -65.18
N LYS A 2 57.18 23.05 -64.48
CA LYS A 2 57.25 23.22 -63.03
C LYS A 2 56.28 22.22 -62.38
N THR A 3 56.80 21.36 -61.51
CA THR A 3 56.00 20.48 -60.64
C THR A 3 55.54 21.29 -59.42
N ALA A 4 54.23 21.43 -59.25
CA ALA A 4 53.64 22.04 -58.06
C ALA A 4 53.41 20.95 -57.01
N THR A 5 54.03 21.14 -55.85
CA THR A 5 53.89 20.30 -54.66
C THR A 5 52.59 20.62 -53.93
N PHE A 6 51.74 19.61 -53.70
CA PHE A 6 50.52 19.73 -52.92
C PHE A 6 50.84 19.51 -51.44
N ASP A 7 50.61 20.53 -50.60
CA ASP A 7 50.92 20.52 -49.16
C ASP A 7 49.69 20.08 -48.36
N TRP A 8 49.79 18.91 -47.70
CA TRP A 8 48.68 18.23 -47.02
C TRP A 8 48.38 18.79 -45.62
N ARG A 9 49.08 19.85 -45.17
CA ARG A 9 49.01 20.37 -43.79
C ARG A 9 47.76 21.18 -43.42
N LYS A 10 46.65 21.09 -44.14
CA LYS A 10 45.43 21.90 -43.87
C LYS A 10 44.11 21.13 -43.84
N ILE A 11 44.11 19.84 -43.50
CA ILE A 11 42.86 19.11 -43.29
C ILE A 11 42.58 19.07 -41.79
N SER A 12 41.86 20.09 -41.30
CA SER A 12 41.26 20.06 -39.97
C SER A 12 40.06 19.12 -40.02
N VAL A 13 40.19 17.94 -39.40
CA VAL A 13 39.06 17.03 -39.15
C VAL A 13 38.30 17.57 -37.95
N PRO A 14 37.01 17.95 -38.07
CA PRO A 14 36.27 18.41 -36.91
C PRO A 14 36.00 17.22 -36.01
N LEU A 15 36.41 17.34 -34.74
CA LEU A 15 36.09 16.40 -33.69
C LEU A 15 34.57 16.51 -33.43
N LEU A 16 33.78 15.55 -33.93
CA LEU A 16 32.36 15.46 -33.58
C LEU A 16 32.27 15.01 -32.12
N ALA A 17 32.13 15.98 -31.21
CA ALA A 17 31.76 15.72 -29.84
C ALA A 17 30.34 15.13 -29.84
N SER A 18 30.24 13.83 -29.58
CA SER A 18 28.98 13.14 -29.31
C SER A 18 28.39 13.73 -28.02
N LEU A 19 27.44 14.67 -28.15
CA LEU A 19 26.62 15.09 -27.04
C LEU A 19 25.68 13.93 -26.68
N SER A 20 26.08 13.15 -25.68
CA SER A 20 25.16 12.28 -24.95
C SER A 20 24.18 13.19 -24.22
N LEU A 21 23.01 13.44 -24.82
CA LEU A 21 21.86 14.01 -24.12
C LEU A 21 21.39 12.93 -23.14
N ALA A 22 22.00 12.89 -21.96
CA ALA A 22 21.39 12.22 -20.82
C ALA A 22 20.08 12.97 -20.53
N THR A 23 18.96 12.39 -20.97
CA THR A 23 17.64 12.84 -20.57
C THR A 23 17.53 12.58 -19.08
N LEU A 24 17.84 13.59 -18.28
CA LEU A 24 17.45 13.61 -16.88
C LEU A 24 15.92 13.65 -16.88
N SER A 25 15.27 12.49 -16.78
CA SER A 25 13.86 12.43 -16.39
C SER A 25 13.74 13.15 -15.05
N SER A 26 13.36 14.43 -15.09
CA SER A 26 12.90 15.14 -13.91
C SER A 26 11.56 14.51 -13.52
N TYR A 27 11.62 13.41 -12.78
CA TYR A 27 10.54 13.08 -11.86
C TYR A 27 10.62 14.11 -10.75
N ALA A 28 10.05 15.29 -11.00
CA ALA A 28 9.55 16.06 -9.88
C ALA A 28 8.63 15.08 -9.13
N GLN A 29 8.98 14.72 -7.89
CA GLN A 29 8.14 13.91 -7.02
C GLN A 29 6.87 14.71 -6.75
N ALA A 30 5.95 14.69 -7.71
CA ALA A 30 4.58 15.09 -7.49
C ALA A 30 4.04 14.18 -6.39
N GLY A 31 3.44 14.78 -5.36
CA GLY A 31 2.88 14.01 -4.24
C GLY A 31 1.89 12.98 -4.77
N LEU A 32 2.00 11.75 -4.29
CA LEU A 32 1.09 10.67 -4.64
C LEU A 32 -0.26 10.94 -3.96
N SER A 33 -1.27 11.30 -4.74
CA SER A 33 -2.64 11.51 -4.28
C SER A 33 -3.52 10.36 -4.73
N PHE A 34 -4.32 9.80 -3.83
CA PHE A 34 -5.27 8.76 -4.18
C PHE A 34 -6.55 9.36 -4.78
N ASN A 35 -6.96 8.86 -5.94
CA ASN A 35 -8.26 9.19 -6.54
C ASN A 35 -9.31 8.25 -5.98
N SER A 36 -9.97 8.63 -4.89
CA SER A 36 -11.00 7.78 -4.30
C SER A 36 -12.16 7.58 -5.28
N PRO A 37 -12.56 6.34 -5.58
CA PRO A 37 -13.79 6.10 -6.32
C PRO A 37 -14.99 6.64 -5.55
N ASP A 38 -16.07 6.97 -6.25
CA ASP A 38 -17.35 7.39 -5.66
C ASP A 38 -18.09 6.17 -5.08
N LEU A 39 -17.49 5.56 -4.07
CA LEU A 39 -17.96 4.41 -3.32
C LEU A 39 -17.80 4.71 -1.84
N GLN A 40 -18.79 4.33 -1.04
CA GLN A 40 -18.73 4.38 0.41
C GLN A 40 -19.33 3.09 0.95
N ALA A 41 -18.70 2.55 2.00
CA ALA A 41 -19.20 1.37 2.67
C ALA A 41 -19.19 1.59 4.20
N PRO A 42 -20.10 0.94 4.94
CA PRO A 42 -20.05 0.98 6.39
C PRO A 42 -18.79 0.28 6.92
N GLY A 43 -18.41 0.64 8.13
CA GLY A 43 -17.48 -0.12 8.96
C GLY A 43 -16.55 0.78 9.77
N ASN A 44 -15.56 0.16 10.40
CA ASN A 44 -14.71 0.82 11.38
C ASN A 44 -13.24 0.58 11.08
N ARG A 45 -12.57 1.58 10.51
CA ARG A 45 -11.14 1.50 10.15
C ARG A 45 -10.18 1.74 11.32
N GLU A 46 -10.68 2.18 12.47
CA GLU A 46 -9.89 2.49 13.66
C GLU A 46 -10.57 1.96 14.93
N ALA A 47 -9.87 1.15 15.71
CA ALA A 47 -10.32 0.68 17.01
C ALA A 47 -9.36 1.17 18.10
N GLY A 48 -9.88 1.98 19.01
CA GLY A 48 -9.18 2.39 20.23
C GLY A 48 -9.45 1.43 21.39
N ALA A 49 -8.65 1.56 22.46
CA ALA A 49 -8.89 0.84 23.71
C ALA A 49 -10.24 1.23 24.33
N SER A 50 -11.03 0.24 24.76
CA SER A 50 -12.09 0.47 25.75
C SER A 50 -11.48 1.04 27.05
N ARG A 51 -12.26 1.85 27.77
CA ARG A 51 -11.82 2.57 28.99
C ARG A 51 -11.58 1.65 30.21
N SER A 52 -11.27 0.38 30.00
CA SER A 52 -10.95 -0.58 31.05
C SER A 52 -9.44 -0.61 31.29
N ASP A 53 -9.04 -0.77 32.54
CA ASP A 53 -7.64 -0.97 32.95
C ASP A 53 -7.07 -2.34 32.48
N ASP A 54 -7.89 -3.16 31.80
CA ASP A 54 -7.59 -4.51 31.30
C ASP A 54 -7.28 -4.57 29.79
N SER A 55 -7.06 -3.43 29.12
CA SER A 55 -6.64 -3.48 27.71
C SER A 55 -5.26 -4.14 27.59
N CYS A 56 -5.10 -5.13 26.71
CA CYS A 56 -3.80 -5.74 26.43
C CYS A 56 -2.82 -4.80 25.68
N LEU A 57 -3.21 -3.54 25.46
CA LEU A 57 -2.37 -2.53 24.82
C LEU A 57 -1.30 -1.99 25.77
N ILE A 58 -0.09 -1.83 25.25
CA ILE A 58 1.03 -1.27 25.99
C ILE A 58 1.10 0.23 25.72
N ALA A 59 1.08 1.04 26.78
CA ALA A 59 1.28 2.47 26.65
C ALA A 59 2.69 2.78 26.10
N SER A 60 2.74 3.39 24.93
CA SER A 60 3.95 3.96 24.33
C SER A 60 3.73 5.47 24.14
N ASN A 61 4.71 6.28 24.52
CA ASN A 61 4.66 7.73 24.32
C ASN A 61 4.87 8.13 22.85
N ASN A 62 5.38 7.22 22.02
CA ASN A 62 5.80 7.48 20.64
C ASN A 62 5.06 6.62 19.61
N SER A 63 3.96 5.96 19.99
CA SER A 63 3.21 5.09 19.09
C SER A 63 1.71 5.35 19.21
N PRO A 64 0.97 5.38 18.09
CA PRO A 64 -0.49 5.39 18.12
C PRO A 64 -1.02 4.22 18.94
N LYS A 65 -2.11 4.44 19.68
CA LYS A 65 -2.75 3.43 20.54
C LYS A 65 -3.94 2.73 19.88
N ALA A 66 -4.21 3.04 18.62
CA ALA A 66 -5.34 2.48 17.90
C ALA A 66 -4.88 1.40 16.91
N LEU A 67 -5.66 0.33 16.81
CA LEU A 67 -5.60 -0.62 15.69
C LEU A 67 -6.18 0.07 14.47
N VAL A 68 -5.45 0.11 13.36
CA VAL A 68 -5.85 0.88 12.17
C VAL A 68 -5.71 0.08 10.89
N ALA A 69 -6.78 0.02 10.11
CA ALA A 69 -6.75 -0.44 8.72
C ALA A 69 -6.12 0.65 7.84
N LEU A 70 -5.08 0.31 7.08
CA LEU A 70 -4.52 1.23 6.08
C LEU A 70 -5.39 1.21 4.83
N ILE A 71 -6.53 1.91 4.90
CA ILE A 71 -7.55 1.98 3.86
C ILE A 71 -8.06 3.41 3.65
N PRO A 72 -8.72 3.69 2.50
CA PRO A 72 -9.35 4.98 2.28
C PRO A 72 -10.42 5.28 3.34
N ASN A 73 -10.72 6.56 3.53
CA ASN A 73 -11.76 7.01 4.48
C ASN A 73 -13.20 6.64 4.07
N THR A 74 -13.37 6.10 2.86
CA THR A 74 -14.63 5.54 2.36
C THR A 74 -14.91 4.12 2.87
N ASN A 75 -13.98 3.52 3.61
CA ASN A 75 -14.04 2.16 4.16
C ASN A 75 -14.19 1.04 3.11
N ILE A 76 -13.84 1.34 1.87
CA ILE A 76 -13.79 0.39 0.76
C ILE A 76 -12.58 0.67 -0.11
N GLY A 77 -11.82 -0.38 -0.41
CA GLY A 77 -10.72 -0.33 -1.37
C GLY A 77 -11.02 -1.19 -2.60
N LEU A 78 -10.54 -0.75 -3.76
CA LEU A 78 -10.58 -1.55 -4.99
C LEU A 78 -9.26 -2.30 -5.17
N THR A 79 -9.37 -3.52 -5.68
CA THR A 79 -8.23 -4.33 -6.13
C THR A 79 -8.50 -4.90 -7.51
N THR A 80 -7.44 -5.18 -8.26
CA THR A 80 -7.46 -5.94 -9.52
C THR A 80 -6.91 -7.36 -9.33
N ALA A 81 -6.13 -7.58 -8.27
CA ALA A 81 -5.52 -8.85 -7.90
C ALA A 81 -6.56 -9.85 -7.40
N ALA A 82 -6.35 -11.12 -7.76
CA ALA A 82 -7.10 -12.23 -7.17
C ALA A 82 -6.74 -12.44 -5.69
N THR A 83 -5.48 -12.15 -5.33
CA THR A 83 -4.87 -12.39 -4.03
C THR A 83 -4.23 -11.10 -3.50
N PRO A 84 -5.02 -10.11 -3.06
CA PRO A 84 -4.49 -8.85 -2.55
C PRO A 84 -3.78 -9.02 -1.20
N THR A 85 -2.97 -8.02 -0.86
CA THR A 85 -2.33 -7.89 0.46
C THR A 85 -3.04 -6.80 1.26
N PHE A 86 -3.47 -7.14 2.46
CA PHE A 86 -4.08 -6.20 3.40
C PHE A 86 -3.01 -5.64 4.34
N TYR A 87 -3.08 -4.35 4.66
CA TYR A 87 -2.11 -3.68 5.55
C TYR A 87 -2.84 -3.11 6.76
N VAL A 88 -2.39 -3.49 7.95
CA VAL A 88 -2.97 -3.08 9.23
C VAL A 88 -1.87 -2.59 10.16
N TYR A 89 -2.05 -1.42 10.76
CA TYR A 89 -1.22 -0.98 11.87
C TYR A 89 -1.73 -1.63 13.15
N VAL A 90 -0.88 -2.43 13.77
CA VAL A 90 -1.12 -3.07 15.06
C VAL A 90 -0.39 -2.29 16.14
N PRO A 91 -1.08 -1.66 17.10
CA PRO A 91 -0.45 -0.90 18.17
C PRO A 91 0.34 -1.82 19.11
N PRO A 92 1.29 -1.28 19.90
CA PRO A 92 2.00 -2.08 20.89
C PRO A 92 1.04 -2.79 21.83
N ASN A 93 1.17 -4.11 21.99
CA ASN A 93 0.21 -4.92 22.74
C ASN A 93 0.86 -6.19 23.32
N GLN A 94 0.11 -6.92 24.15
CA GLN A 94 0.44 -8.21 24.74
C GLN A 94 -0.56 -9.31 24.35
N ALA A 95 -1.32 -9.11 23.27
CA ALA A 95 -2.26 -10.11 22.78
C ALA A 95 -1.53 -11.39 22.37
N GLU A 96 -2.14 -12.53 22.63
CA GLU A 96 -1.63 -13.85 22.24
C GLU A 96 -1.93 -14.17 20.78
N GLU A 97 -2.96 -13.55 20.20
CA GLU A 97 -3.41 -13.83 18.85
C GLU A 97 -3.81 -12.54 18.09
N LEU A 98 -3.50 -12.55 16.79
CA LEU A 98 -4.11 -11.65 15.81
C LEU A 98 -4.94 -12.49 14.85
N GLU A 99 -6.13 -12.05 14.52
CA GLU A 99 -7.04 -12.78 13.63
C GLU A 99 -7.42 -11.92 12.42
N PHE A 100 -7.34 -12.51 11.23
CA PHE A 100 -7.90 -11.96 10.00
C PHE A 100 -9.01 -12.87 9.50
N LEU A 101 -10.15 -12.27 9.18
CA LEU A 101 -11.30 -12.96 8.59
C LEU A 101 -11.74 -12.22 7.32
N LEU A 102 -12.03 -12.96 6.27
CA LEU A 102 -12.57 -12.44 5.01
C LEU A 102 -13.81 -13.21 4.64
N TYR A 103 -14.87 -12.50 4.34
CA TYR A 103 -16.18 -13.05 4.00
C TYR A 103 -16.70 -12.46 2.69
N GLU A 104 -17.54 -13.23 1.99
CA GLU A 104 -18.26 -12.73 0.82
C GLU A 104 -19.46 -11.88 1.24
N GLU A 105 -19.55 -10.65 0.73
CA GLU A 105 -20.61 -9.70 1.09
C GLU A 105 -22.00 -10.25 0.73
N GLY A 106 -22.98 -10.03 1.61
CA GLY A 106 -24.36 -10.48 1.42
C GLY A 106 -24.57 -11.97 1.72
N THR A 107 -23.53 -12.67 2.18
CA THR A 107 -23.57 -14.08 2.57
C THR A 107 -22.96 -14.28 3.96
N GLN A 108 -22.99 -15.51 4.48
CA GLN A 108 -22.23 -15.92 5.66
C GLN A 108 -21.00 -16.77 5.29
N ARG A 109 -20.57 -16.72 4.02
CA ARG A 109 -19.48 -17.57 3.53
C ARG A 109 -18.14 -16.97 3.92
N LEU A 110 -17.45 -17.65 4.84
CA LEU A 110 -16.04 -17.39 5.13
C LEU A 110 -15.20 -17.80 3.92
N VAL A 111 -14.46 -16.84 3.36
CA VAL A 111 -13.54 -17.02 2.24
C VAL A 111 -12.18 -17.43 2.75
N TYR A 112 -11.71 -16.76 3.80
CA TYR A 112 -10.39 -16.99 4.37
C TYR A 112 -10.35 -16.59 5.85
N GLN A 113 -9.60 -17.36 6.63
CA GLN A 113 -9.27 -17.06 8.02
C GLN A 113 -7.78 -17.29 8.21
N LYS A 114 -7.14 -16.39 8.96
CA LYS A 114 -5.75 -16.53 9.36
C LYS A 114 -5.59 -16.08 10.80
N ILE A 115 -5.04 -16.95 11.63
CA ILE A 115 -4.66 -16.65 13.01
C ILE A 115 -3.14 -16.60 13.07
N TYR A 116 -2.61 -15.54 13.66
CA TYR A 116 -1.20 -15.36 13.93
C TYR A 116 -0.99 -15.53 15.42
N GLU A 117 -0.14 -16.49 15.81
CA GLU A 117 0.41 -16.49 17.16
C GLU A 117 1.23 -15.22 17.35
N SER A 118 0.84 -14.42 18.32
CA SER A 118 1.45 -13.14 18.64
C SER A 118 2.18 -13.23 19.96
N LYS A 119 3.37 -12.63 20.01
CA LYS A 119 4.06 -12.30 21.25
C LYS A 119 4.23 -10.80 21.24
N ALA A 120 4.17 -10.19 22.43
CA ALA A 120 4.13 -8.74 22.63
C ALA A 120 4.76 -7.93 21.47
N VAL A 121 3.91 -7.25 20.71
CA VAL A 121 4.29 -6.60 19.45
C VAL A 121 4.77 -5.18 19.76
N SER A 122 5.91 -4.78 19.20
CA SER A 122 6.25 -3.36 19.08
C SER A 122 5.45 -2.80 17.91
N GLY A 123 4.66 -1.74 18.12
CA GLY A 123 3.67 -1.28 17.14
C GLY A 123 4.19 -1.24 15.70
N GLU A 124 3.57 -2.02 14.82
CA GLU A 124 4.08 -2.35 13.49
C GLU A 124 2.96 -2.41 12.44
N ILE A 125 3.35 -2.51 11.17
CA ILE A 125 2.42 -2.80 10.06
C ILE A 125 2.44 -4.29 9.77
N VAL A 126 1.31 -4.95 9.96
CA VAL A 126 1.08 -6.34 9.57
C VAL A 126 0.56 -6.37 8.14
N ALA A 127 1.19 -7.19 7.30
CA ALA A 127 0.72 -7.51 5.96
C ALA A 127 0.06 -8.89 5.96
N VAL A 128 -1.20 -8.96 5.52
CA VAL A 128 -1.94 -10.22 5.35
C VAL A 128 -2.07 -10.49 3.86
N GLU A 129 -1.32 -11.48 3.37
CA GLU A 129 -1.44 -11.94 1.99
C GLU A 129 -2.53 -13.01 1.89
N LEU A 130 -3.46 -12.82 0.95
CA LEU A 130 -4.46 -13.82 0.63
C LEU A 130 -3.82 -14.95 -0.20
N PRO A 131 -4.02 -16.23 0.17
CA PRO A 131 -3.35 -17.33 -0.52
C PRO A 131 -4.03 -17.64 -1.87
N GLU A 132 -3.29 -18.28 -2.78
CA GLU A 132 -3.78 -18.62 -4.14
C GLU A 132 -5.01 -19.53 -4.13
N GLU A 133 -5.22 -20.30 -3.07
CA GLU A 133 -6.36 -21.19 -2.87
C GLU A 133 -7.66 -20.44 -2.50
N SER A 134 -7.58 -19.16 -2.14
CA SER A 134 -8.72 -18.34 -1.73
C SER A 134 -8.87 -17.07 -2.57
N PRO A 135 -8.88 -17.14 -3.92
CA PRO A 135 -8.89 -15.95 -4.76
C PRO A 135 -10.25 -15.22 -4.69
N LEU A 136 -10.20 -13.90 -4.78
CA LEU A 136 -11.38 -13.05 -4.93
C LEU A 136 -11.94 -13.18 -6.35
N ALA A 137 -13.26 -13.22 -6.48
CA ALA A 137 -13.94 -13.18 -7.77
C ALA A 137 -14.01 -11.75 -8.32
N VAL A 138 -13.90 -11.59 -9.63
CA VAL A 138 -14.01 -10.30 -10.31
C VAL A 138 -15.45 -9.76 -10.18
N GLU A 139 -15.58 -8.45 -9.97
CA GLU A 139 -16.83 -7.73 -9.70
C GLU A 139 -17.59 -8.20 -8.44
N GLN A 140 -16.88 -8.81 -7.49
CA GLN A 140 -17.45 -9.25 -6.22
C GLN A 140 -16.94 -8.39 -5.05
N ASN A 141 -17.87 -8.07 -4.15
CA ASN A 141 -17.58 -7.40 -2.89
C ASN A 141 -17.35 -8.43 -1.77
N TYR A 142 -16.46 -8.07 -0.86
CA TYR A 142 -16.10 -8.82 0.32
C TYR A 142 -15.98 -7.86 1.51
N TYR A 143 -16.17 -8.40 2.71
CA TYR A 143 -15.93 -7.70 3.95
C TYR A 143 -14.89 -8.46 4.76
N TRP A 144 -13.98 -7.75 5.40
CA TRP A 144 -12.93 -8.34 6.21
C TRP A 144 -12.83 -7.69 7.59
N TYR A 145 -12.38 -8.50 8.54
CA TYR A 145 -12.06 -8.09 9.90
C TYR A 145 -10.60 -8.32 10.19
N PHE A 146 -10.05 -7.47 11.04
CA PHE A 146 -8.81 -7.77 11.72
C PHE A 146 -8.98 -7.51 13.22
N SER A 147 -8.55 -8.46 14.02
CA SER A 147 -8.72 -8.44 15.47
C SER A 147 -7.40 -8.60 16.18
N VAL A 148 -7.19 -7.79 17.22
CA VAL A 148 -6.19 -8.04 18.26
C VAL A 148 -6.92 -8.69 19.43
N VAL A 149 -6.61 -9.96 19.70
CA VAL A 149 -7.32 -10.78 20.68
C VAL A 149 -6.67 -10.59 22.05
N CYS A 150 -7.19 -9.62 22.82
CA CYS A 150 -6.77 -9.38 24.20
C CYS A 150 -7.32 -10.42 25.16
N SER A 151 -8.54 -10.91 24.91
CA SER A 151 -9.22 -11.90 25.75
C SER A 151 -10.10 -12.80 24.88
N SER A 152 -9.84 -14.10 24.92
CA SER A 152 -10.66 -15.11 24.24
C SER A 152 -12.01 -15.33 24.93
N ASP A 153 -12.07 -15.10 26.25
CA ASP A 153 -13.28 -15.26 27.05
C ASP A 153 -14.17 -14.00 27.05
N GLN A 154 -13.62 -12.82 26.73
CA GLN A 154 -14.32 -11.55 26.68
C GLN A 154 -14.12 -10.84 25.32
N PRO A 155 -14.88 -11.22 24.28
CA PRO A 155 -14.70 -10.68 22.93
C PRO A 155 -14.87 -9.16 22.81
N ASP A 156 -15.58 -8.53 23.74
CA ASP A 156 -15.78 -7.08 23.82
C ASP A 156 -14.54 -6.30 24.30
N GLU A 157 -13.54 -7.00 24.85
CA GLU A 157 -12.23 -6.45 25.18
C GLU A 157 -11.26 -6.46 23.98
N ASN A 158 -11.61 -7.18 22.90
CA ASN A 158 -10.78 -7.26 21.70
C ASN A 158 -10.89 -6.00 20.85
N LEU A 159 -9.78 -5.60 20.24
CA LEU A 159 -9.80 -4.52 19.25
C LEU A 159 -10.17 -5.13 17.91
N VAL A 160 -11.20 -4.58 17.27
CA VAL A 160 -11.69 -5.08 15.98
C VAL A 160 -11.86 -3.92 15.01
N ILE A 161 -11.22 -4.04 13.86
CA ILE A 161 -11.44 -3.17 12.70
C ILE A 161 -12.11 -3.97 11.58
N GLU A 162 -12.86 -3.29 10.74
CA GLU A 162 -13.58 -3.89 9.63
C GLU A 162 -13.61 -2.98 8.39
N SER A 163 -13.52 -3.59 7.21
CA SER A 163 -13.53 -2.87 5.94
C SER A 163 -14.02 -3.72 4.79
N ASN A 164 -14.33 -3.04 3.69
CA ASN A 164 -14.78 -3.65 2.45
C ASN A 164 -13.66 -3.68 1.42
N ILE A 165 -13.71 -4.68 0.56
CA ILE A 165 -12.84 -4.82 -0.61
C ILE A 165 -13.68 -5.29 -1.78
N ARG A 166 -13.43 -4.70 -2.96
CA ARG A 166 -14.01 -5.17 -4.21
C ARG A 166 -12.91 -5.47 -5.20
N ARG A 167 -12.94 -6.68 -5.77
CA ARG A 167 -12.11 -6.97 -6.93
C ARG A 167 -12.82 -6.50 -8.19
N ILE A 168 -12.13 -5.73 -9.02
CA ILE A 168 -12.64 -5.25 -10.30
C ILE A 168 -11.77 -5.76 -11.45
N GLU A 169 -12.32 -5.78 -12.66
CA GLU A 169 -11.52 -5.99 -13.86
C GLU A 169 -10.69 -4.71 -14.17
N PRO A 170 -9.37 -4.80 -14.40
CA PRO A 170 -8.59 -3.64 -14.82
C PRO A 170 -9.08 -3.12 -16.19
N SER A 171 -9.20 -1.80 -16.33
CA SER A 171 -9.49 -1.21 -17.63
C SER A 171 -8.35 -1.45 -18.63
N ALA A 172 -8.68 -1.56 -19.92
CA ALA A 172 -7.66 -1.70 -20.97
C ALA A 172 -6.60 -0.58 -20.91
N ALA A 173 -7.03 0.66 -20.66
CA ALA A 173 -6.13 1.81 -20.53
C ALA A 173 -5.17 1.67 -19.32
N LEU A 174 -5.65 1.13 -18.19
CA LEU A 174 -4.79 0.85 -17.03
C LEU A 174 -3.76 -0.23 -17.37
N THR A 175 -4.19 -1.33 -17.98
CA THR A 175 -3.31 -2.44 -18.39
C THR A 175 -2.24 -1.98 -19.37
N GLU A 176 -2.60 -1.19 -20.38
CA GLU A 176 -1.66 -0.64 -21.36
C GLU A 176 -0.62 0.29 -20.71
N ARG A 177 -1.05 1.17 -19.79
CA ARG A 177 -0.14 2.05 -19.05
C ARG A 177 0.84 1.26 -18.18
N LEU A 178 0.36 0.24 -17.46
CA LEU A 178 1.20 -0.58 -16.58
C LEU A 178 2.20 -1.45 -17.33
N ALA A 179 1.89 -1.85 -18.57
CA ALA A 179 2.77 -2.69 -19.39
C ALA A 179 4.10 -2.02 -19.75
N ILE A 180 4.13 -0.68 -19.82
CA ILE A 180 5.31 0.12 -20.15
C ILE A 180 5.87 0.92 -18.96
N ALA A 181 5.20 0.88 -17.81
CA ALA A 181 5.57 1.66 -16.64
C ALA A 181 6.71 1.00 -15.86
N GLU A 182 7.70 1.82 -15.49
CA GLU A 182 8.75 1.40 -14.58
C GLU A 182 8.18 1.12 -13.18
N PRO A 183 8.80 0.23 -12.37
CA PRO A 183 8.28 -0.13 -11.06
C PRO A 183 7.97 1.06 -10.15
N GLN A 184 8.78 2.13 -10.20
CA GLN A 184 8.62 3.33 -9.37
C GLN A 184 7.42 4.21 -9.79
N GLU A 185 6.90 4.04 -11.00
CA GLU A 185 5.77 4.81 -11.54
C GLU A 185 4.42 4.15 -11.20
N ARG A 186 4.43 2.82 -10.97
CA ARG A 186 3.22 2.02 -10.72
C ARG A 186 2.37 2.51 -9.55
N PRO A 187 2.93 2.91 -8.39
CA PRO A 187 2.14 3.43 -7.27
C PRO A 187 1.20 4.56 -7.67
N ALA A 188 1.72 5.55 -8.42
CA ALA A 188 0.94 6.69 -8.87
C ALA A 188 -0.12 6.28 -9.90
N ILE A 189 0.21 5.39 -10.83
CA ILE A 189 -0.73 4.89 -11.85
C ILE A 189 -1.91 4.18 -11.19
N TYR A 190 -1.67 3.31 -10.20
CA TYR A 190 -2.75 2.66 -9.46
C TYR A 190 -3.57 3.66 -8.63
N ALA A 191 -2.90 4.62 -8.00
CA ALA A 191 -3.57 5.62 -7.17
C ALA A 191 -4.50 6.54 -7.98
N GLU A 192 -4.05 6.98 -9.16
CA GLU A 192 -4.86 7.73 -10.12
C GLU A 192 -6.09 6.94 -10.60
N ALA A 193 -5.92 5.62 -10.77
CA ALA A 193 -7.00 4.70 -11.16
C ALA A 193 -7.92 4.30 -10.00
N GLY A 194 -7.67 4.75 -8.77
CA GLY A 194 -8.46 4.42 -7.59
C GLY A 194 -8.27 2.99 -7.07
N ILE A 195 -7.16 2.34 -7.44
CA ILE A 195 -6.85 0.94 -7.08
C ILE A 195 -5.96 0.91 -5.84
N TRP A 196 -6.59 0.86 -4.67
CA TRP A 196 -5.93 1.07 -3.38
C TRP A 196 -4.90 -0.01 -3.02
N TYR A 197 -5.28 -1.28 -3.11
CA TYR A 197 -4.45 -2.38 -2.59
C TYR A 197 -3.15 -2.52 -3.39
N GLU A 198 -3.21 -2.33 -4.70
CA GLU A 198 -2.03 -2.33 -5.58
C GLU A 198 -1.18 -1.08 -5.40
N THR A 199 -1.75 0.08 -5.06
CA THR A 199 -0.95 1.25 -4.68
C THR A 199 -0.09 0.94 -3.46
N LEU A 200 -0.66 0.37 -2.39
CA LEU A 200 0.08 0.00 -1.19
C LEU A 200 1.14 -1.08 -1.48
N ALA A 201 0.75 -2.13 -2.21
CA ALA A 201 1.67 -3.20 -2.59
C ALA A 201 2.85 -2.69 -3.41
N ALA A 202 2.59 -1.85 -4.41
CA ALA A 202 3.63 -1.25 -5.24
C ALA A 202 4.56 -0.34 -4.42
N LEU A 203 4.03 0.48 -3.50
CA LEU A 203 4.86 1.30 -2.61
C LEU A 203 5.72 0.46 -1.67
N SER A 204 5.18 -0.64 -1.15
CA SER A 204 5.93 -1.54 -0.27
C SER A 204 7.07 -2.29 -0.95
N ALA A 205 7.10 -2.29 -2.29
CA ALA A 205 8.18 -2.86 -3.09
C ALA A 205 9.25 -1.83 -3.52
N VAL A 206 9.01 -0.54 -3.26
CA VAL A 206 9.99 0.53 -3.52
C VAL A 206 10.92 0.67 -2.31
N ASP A 207 12.17 1.02 -2.57
CA ASP A 207 13.17 1.33 -1.53
C ASP A 207 12.61 2.34 -0.51
N PRO A 208 12.69 2.08 0.81
CA PRO A 208 11.93 2.85 1.81
C PRO A 208 12.32 4.32 1.87
N ASP A 209 13.60 4.62 1.70
CA ASP A 209 14.12 6.00 1.65
C ASP A 209 13.56 6.78 0.45
N GLN A 210 13.33 6.10 -0.68
CA GLN A 210 12.73 6.69 -1.88
C GLN A 210 11.20 6.80 -1.78
N ALA A 211 10.56 5.84 -1.11
CA ALA A 211 9.11 5.76 -0.98
C ALA A 211 8.54 6.69 0.11
N LEU A 212 9.34 7.15 1.07
CA LEU A 212 8.87 7.93 2.24
C LEU A 212 8.01 9.14 1.87
N SER A 213 8.37 9.89 0.82
CA SER A 213 7.58 11.05 0.37
C SER A 213 6.23 10.63 -0.22
N GLN A 214 6.21 9.53 -0.98
CA GLN A 214 4.99 8.98 -1.58
C GLN A 214 4.07 8.38 -0.51
N TRP A 215 4.62 7.63 0.44
CA TRP A 215 3.90 7.15 1.63
C TRP A 215 3.25 8.30 2.40
N ARG A 216 4.01 9.39 2.63
CA ARG A 216 3.49 10.58 3.30
C ARG A 216 2.31 11.18 2.56
N SER A 217 2.46 11.44 1.25
CA SER A 217 1.39 12.03 0.45
C SER A 217 0.17 11.13 0.35
N LEU A 218 0.36 9.82 0.16
CA LEU A 218 -0.72 8.84 0.07
C LEU A 218 -1.54 8.82 1.35
N LEU A 219 -0.89 8.60 2.49
CA LEU A 219 -1.58 8.46 3.76
C LEU A 219 -2.24 9.78 4.18
N GLN A 220 -1.59 10.92 3.91
CA GLN A 220 -2.22 12.23 4.11
C GLN A 220 -3.48 12.41 3.25
N SER A 221 -3.49 11.90 2.00
CA SER A 221 -4.66 12.01 1.13
C SER A 221 -5.90 11.26 1.65
N VAL A 222 -5.71 10.31 2.58
CA VAL A 222 -6.79 9.53 3.20
C VAL A 222 -6.93 9.76 4.72
N GLY A 223 -6.21 10.74 5.26
CA GLY A 223 -6.24 11.13 6.68
C GLY A 223 -5.60 10.11 7.62
N LEU A 224 -4.46 9.52 7.22
CA LEU A 224 -3.67 8.53 7.98
C LEU A 224 -2.20 9.00 8.16
N GLU A 225 -1.94 10.30 8.09
CA GLU A 225 -0.59 10.89 8.10
C GLU A 225 0.23 10.57 9.36
N GLU A 226 -0.43 10.24 10.48
CA GLU A 226 0.25 9.87 11.73
C GLU A 226 0.99 8.52 11.65
N PHE A 227 0.63 7.65 10.69
CA PHE A 227 1.22 6.32 10.50
C PHE A 227 2.40 6.29 9.51
N VAL A 228 2.74 7.43 8.89
CA VAL A 228 3.77 7.51 7.83
C VAL A 228 5.11 6.94 8.25
N TYR A 229 5.55 7.24 9.47
CA TYR A 229 6.86 6.79 9.97
C TYR A 229 6.89 5.30 10.28
N THR A 230 5.76 4.69 10.62
CA THR A 230 5.68 3.24 10.84
C THR A 230 5.72 2.49 9.51
N VAL A 231 5.06 3.02 8.49
CA VAL A 231 4.96 2.35 7.18
C VAL A 231 6.27 2.43 6.38
N ALA A 232 6.97 3.56 6.46
CA ALA A 232 8.16 3.81 5.65
C ALA A 232 9.47 3.20 6.19
N GLN A 233 9.44 2.43 7.29
CA GLN A 233 10.63 1.74 7.83
C GLN A 233 10.69 0.25 7.46
N ARG A 234 9.75 -0.23 6.64
CA ARG A 234 9.66 -1.61 6.16
C ARG A 234 10.41 -1.74 4.84
#